data_AF-A0A7L1XN85-F1
#
_entry.id   AF-A0A7L1XN85-F1
#
_cell.length_a   1.000
_cell.length_b   1.000
_cell.length_c   1.000
_cell.angle_alpha   90.00
_cell.angle_beta   90.00
_cell.angle_gamma   90.00
#
_symmetry.space_group_name_H-M   'P 1'
#
loop_
_entity.id
_entity.type
_entity.pdbx_description
1 polymer ?
#
loop_
_entity_poly.entity_id
_entity_poly.type
_entity_poly.pdbx_seq_one_letter_code
_entity_poly.pdbx_strand_id
1 'polypeptide(L)'
;GGVGVAGRAAWRAAMAAPRWRERLFALYFLSHILITLLIDLQPLLPDGIHPPALRELLQWYASSFRDPMMLQPPAWFKAFMYCEAFLQLPFFPVAAYAFFKGRCRWIRTPAIIYSTHVATTLFAILAHILFHDFSGSQHLGPETQHQRLVLLSVYAPYLLIPLLLLLTMLLHPHYNQPEKRKRK
;
A
#
# COMPACT_ATOMS: atom_id res chain seq x y z
N GLY A 1 -24.28 41.59 -2.77
CA GLY A 1 -22.81 41.55 -2.86
C GLY A 1 -22.10 40.54 -1.94
N GLY A 2 -22.68 40.10 -0.82
CA GLY A 2 -21.94 39.36 0.23
C GLY A 2 -21.67 37.86 -0.03
N VAL A 3 -22.52 37.18 -0.81
CA VAL A 3 -22.45 35.71 -0.99
C VAL A 3 -21.19 35.24 -1.72
N GLY A 4 -20.63 36.07 -2.62
CA GLY A 4 -19.43 35.72 -3.39
C GLY A 4 -18.10 35.84 -2.63
N VAL A 5 -18.04 36.68 -1.58
CA VAL A 5 -16.82 36.92 -0.81
C VAL A 5 -16.60 35.82 0.23
N ALA A 6 -17.66 35.42 0.94
CA ALA A 6 -17.63 34.30 1.88
C ALA A 6 -17.28 32.97 1.17
N GLY A 7 -17.83 32.75 -0.03
CA GLY A 7 -17.48 31.58 -0.85
C GLY A 7 -16.01 31.55 -1.30
N ARG A 8 -15.44 32.72 -1.66
CA ARG A 8 -14.01 32.83 -2.01
C ARG A 8 -13.09 32.68 -0.81
N ALA A 9 -13.48 33.17 0.37
CA ALA A 9 -12.73 33.01 1.60
C ALA A 9 -12.74 31.56 2.10
N ALA A 10 -13.90 30.90 2.10
CA ALA A 10 -14.01 29.47 2.39
C ALA A 10 -13.25 28.60 1.38
N TRP A 11 -13.27 28.97 0.10
CA TRP A 11 -12.47 28.33 -0.93
C TRP A 11 -10.96 28.51 -0.67
N ARG A 12 -10.50 29.72 -0.38
CA ARG A 12 -9.10 29.99 -0.01
C ARG A 12 -8.67 29.27 1.28
N ALA A 13 -9.54 29.18 2.29
CA ALA A 13 -9.28 28.45 3.52
C ALA A 13 -9.19 26.93 3.28
N ALA A 14 -10.05 26.36 2.42
CA ALA A 14 -9.94 24.97 1.97
C ALA A 14 -8.68 24.71 1.12
N MET A 15 -8.13 25.75 0.46
CA MET A 15 -6.84 25.67 -0.23
C MET A 15 -5.65 25.72 0.76
N ALA A 16 -5.86 26.28 1.96
CA ALA A 16 -4.85 26.46 3.01
C ALA A 16 -4.84 25.35 4.08
N ALA A 17 -5.87 24.48 4.11
CA ALA A 17 -5.90 23.35 5.03
C ALA A 17 -4.73 22.39 4.78
N PRO A 18 -4.06 21.87 5.84
CA PRO A 18 -2.86 21.07 5.69
C PRO A 18 -3.16 19.75 4.96
N ARG A 19 -2.68 19.63 3.72
CA ARG A 19 -2.81 18.44 2.85
C ARG A 19 -1.83 17.31 3.22
N TRP A 20 -1.49 17.19 4.50
CA TRP A 20 -0.44 16.27 4.96
C TRP A 20 -0.80 14.81 4.68
N ARG A 21 -2.09 14.43 4.81
CA ARG A 21 -2.56 13.07 4.48
C ARG A 21 -2.37 12.73 3.02
N GLU A 22 -2.66 13.67 2.12
CA GLU A 22 -2.48 13.46 0.69
C GLU A 22 -1.00 13.35 0.33
N ARG A 23 -0.13 14.15 0.95
CA ARG A 23 1.33 14.01 0.79
C ARG A 23 1.84 12.67 1.32
N LEU A 24 1.34 12.22 2.47
CA LEU A 24 1.65 10.91 3.04
C LEU A 24 1.24 9.79 2.08
N PHE A 25 0.02 9.82 1.54
CA PHE A 25 -0.45 8.82 0.58
C PHE A 25 0.37 8.86 -0.73
N ALA A 26 0.66 10.05 -1.25
CA ALA A 26 1.49 10.20 -2.44
C ALA A 26 2.89 9.60 -2.24
N LEU A 27 3.53 9.89 -1.09
CA LEU A 27 4.82 9.33 -0.74
C LEU A 27 4.75 7.81 -0.58
N TYR A 28 3.72 7.30 0.11
CA TYR A 28 3.49 5.86 0.26
C TYR A 28 3.40 5.16 -1.09
N PHE A 29 2.54 5.62 -2.01
CA PHE A 29 2.42 5.00 -3.33
C PHE A 29 3.72 5.10 -4.14
N LEU A 30 4.45 6.22 -4.04
CA LEU A 30 5.72 6.39 -4.74
C LEU A 30 6.80 5.44 -4.20
N SER A 31 6.95 5.33 -2.89
CA SER A 31 7.90 4.38 -2.29
C SER A 31 7.50 2.94 -2.57
N HIS A 32 6.20 2.65 -2.58
CA HIS A 32 5.70 1.30 -2.80
C HIS A 32 5.98 0.81 -4.23
N ILE A 33 5.94 1.68 -5.24
CA ILE A 33 6.39 1.33 -6.60
C ILE A 33 7.82 0.80 -6.57
N LEU A 34 8.73 1.47 -5.87
CA LEU A 34 10.12 1.04 -5.79
C LEU A 34 10.25 -0.28 -5.04
N ILE A 35 9.55 -0.43 -3.91
CA ILE A 35 9.57 -1.66 -3.12
C ILE A 35 9.02 -2.84 -3.94
N THR A 36 7.88 -2.68 -4.58
CA THR A 36 7.27 -3.72 -5.41
C THR A 36 8.20 -4.16 -6.54
N LEU A 37 8.74 -3.20 -7.30
CA LEU A 37 9.64 -3.50 -8.41
C LEU A 37 10.96 -4.14 -7.96
N LEU A 38 11.50 -3.71 -6.82
CA LEU A 38 12.81 -4.14 -6.35
C LEU A 38 12.77 -5.36 -5.44
N ILE A 39 11.65 -5.68 -4.80
CA ILE A 39 11.54 -6.72 -3.77
C ILE A 39 10.37 -7.67 -4.08
N ASP A 40 9.15 -7.14 -4.18
CA ASP A 40 7.95 -8.00 -4.23
C ASP A 40 7.80 -8.75 -5.55
N LEU A 41 8.30 -8.22 -6.67
CA LEU A 41 8.24 -8.92 -7.95
C LEU A 41 9.35 -9.95 -8.16
N GLN A 42 10.44 -9.90 -7.37
CA GLN A 42 11.57 -10.81 -7.60
C GLN A 42 11.17 -12.29 -7.56
N PRO A 43 10.37 -12.77 -6.58
CA PRO A 43 10.06 -14.19 -6.47
C PRO A 43 9.04 -14.69 -7.53
N LEU A 44 8.44 -13.78 -8.30
CA LEU A 44 7.56 -14.13 -9.43
C LEU A 44 8.32 -14.30 -10.74
N LEU A 45 9.55 -13.80 -10.82
CA LEU A 45 10.32 -13.74 -12.06
C LEU A 45 11.34 -14.88 -12.12
N PRO A 46 11.61 -15.42 -13.31
CA PRO A 46 12.62 -16.45 -13.50
C PRO A 46 13.99 -16.04 -12.93
N ASP A 47 14.71 -17.04 -12.40
CA ASP A 47 16.10 -16.91 -12.02
C ASP A 47 16.92 -16.40 -13.21
N GLY A 48 17.69 -15.33 -13.00
CA GLY A 48 18.49 -14.72 -14.08
C GLY A 48 18.13 -13.26 -14.37
N ILE A 49 16.88 -12.86 -14.17
CA ILE A 49 16.40 -11.52 -14.60
C ILE A 49 16.93 -10.39 -13.70
N HIS A 50 17.02 -10.64 -12.39
CA HIS A 50 17.41 -9.62 -11.44
C HIS A 50 18.94 -9.52 -11.34
N PRO A 51 19.53 -8.31 -11.31
CA PRO A 51 20.94 -8.12 -11.00
C PRO A 51 21.33 -8.79 -9.66
N PRO A 52 22.56 -9.29 -9.52
CA PRO A 52 23.02 -9.94 -8.29
C PRO A 52 22.75 -9.12 -7.03
N ALA A 53 22.99 -7.80 -7.09
CA ALA A 53 22.75 -6.90 -5.97
C ALA A 53 21.28 -6.89 -5.46
N LEU A 54 20.29 -7.04 -6.35
CA LEU A 54 18.89 -7.11 -5.93
C LEU A 54 18.55 -8.44 -5.26
N ARG A 55 19.15 -9.54 -5.74
CA ARG A 55 18.97 -10.85 -5.13
C ARG A 55 19.61 -10.92 -3.75
N GLU A 56 20.80 -10.36 -3.62
CA GLU A 56 21.49 -10.21 -2.34
C GLU A 56 20.67 -9.35 -1.37
N LEU A 57 20.06 -8.26 -1.85
CA LEU A 57 19.15 -7.44 -1.04
C LEU A 57 17.95 -8.23 -0.54
N LEU A 58 17.31 -9.05 -1.39
CA LEU A 58 16.18 -9.91 -0.99
C LEU A 58 16.61 -10.95 0.04
N GLN A 59 17.76 -11.61 -0.18
CA GLN A 59 18.33 -12.58 0.75
C GLN A 59 18.67 -11.95 2.10
N TRP A 60 19.27 -10.75 2.08
CA TRP A 60 19.56 -9.98 3.28
C TRP A 60 18.28 -9.61 4.03
N TYR A 61 17.25 -9.15 3.32
CA TYR A 61 15.94 -8.85 3.90
C TYR A 61 15.34 -10.09 4.57
N ALA A 62 15.21 -11.19 3.81
CA ALA A 62 14.57 -12.42 4.28
C ALA A 62 15.30 -13.05 5.47
N SER A 63 16.63 -13.00 5.48
CA SER A 63 17.44 -13.51 6.60
C SER A 63 17.39 -12.60 7.83
N SER A 64 17.41 -11.28 7.64
CA SER A 64 17.39 -10.30 8.73
C SER A 64 16.05 -10.28 9.46
N PHE A 65 14.95 -10.30 8.70
CA PHE A 65 13.59 -10.23 9.25
C PHE A 65 12.94 -11.59 9.44
N ARG A 66 13.62 -12.68 9.08
CA ARG A 66 13.11 -14.06 9.15
C ARG A 66 11.81 -14.20 8.35
N ASP A 67 11.85 -13.77 7.09
CA ASP A 67 10.71 -13.81 6.18
C ASP A 67 10.91 -14.88 5.08
N PRO A 68 10.55 -16.15 5.36
CA PRO A 68 10.76 -17.24 4.42
C PRO A 68 9.80 -17.19 3.23
N MET A 69 8.68 -16.46 3.35
CA MET A 69 7.69 -16.34 2.28
C MET A 69 8.26 -15.60 1.07
N MET A 70 9.23 -14.70 1.27
CA MET A 70 9.86 -13.97 0.18
C MET A 70 10.88 -14.81 -0.60
N LEU A 71 11.46 -15.85 0.00
CA LEU A 71 12.39 -16.76 -0.68
C LEU A 71 11.68 -17.98 -1.26
N GLN A 72 10.66 -18.47 -0.57
CA GLN A 72 9.86 -19.61 -0.99
C GLN A 72 8.37 -19.28 -0.82
N PRO A 73 7.80 -18.50 -1.74
CA PRO A 73 6.43 -18.03 -1.60
C PRO A 73 5.44 -19.19 -1.75
N PRO A 74 4.58 -19.46 -0.74
CA PRO A 74 3.51 -20.44 -0.88
C PRO A 74 2.51 -19.99 -1.94
N ALA A 75 1.73 -20.92 -2.50
CA ALA A 75 0.85 -20.65 -3.64
C ALA A 75 -0.16 -19.50 -3.38
N TRP A 76 -0.71 -19.42 -2.16
CA TRP A 76 -1.62 -18.34 -1.77
C TRP A 76 -0.92 -16.97 -1.71
N PHE A 77 0.34 -16.93 -1.28
CA PHE A 77 1.13 -15.69 -1.21
C PHE A 77 1.52 -15.24 -2.62
N LYS A 78 1.92 -16.19 -3.49
CA LYS A 78 2.12 -15.91 -4.92
C LYS A 78 0.88 -15.32 -5.59
N ALA A 79 -0.31 -15.81 -5.24
CA ALA A 79 -1.55 -15.23 -5.76
C ALA A 79 -1.71 -13.75 -5.37
N PHE A 80 -1.38 -13.38 -4.14
CA PHE A 80 -1.37 -11.97 -3.71
C PHE A 80 -0.30 -11.15 -4.43
N MET A 81 0.91 -11.68 -4.61
CA MET A 81 1.96 -11.02 -5.37
C MET A 81 1.55 -10.79 -6.84
N TYR A 82 0.83 -11.74 -7.45
CA TYR A 82 0.27 -11.52 -8.79
C TYR A 82 -0.81 -10.44 -8.81
N CYS A 83 -1.70 -10.41 -7.81
CA CYS A 83 -2.64 -9.30 -7.66
C CYS A 83 -1.91 -7.97 -7.52
N GLU A 84 -0.78 -7.94 -6.80
CA GLU A 84 0.05 -6.75 -6.68
C GLU A 84 0.62 -6.33 -8.03
N ALA A 85 1.27 -7.25 -8.74
CA ALA A 85 1.89 -7.01 -10.03
C ALA A 85 0.90 -6.49 -11.09
N PHE A 86 -0.31 -7.06 -11.15
CA PHE A 86 -1.26 -6.80 -12.24
C PHE A 86 -2.34 -5.78 -11.89
N LEU A 87 -2.70 -5.62 -10.62
CA LEU A 87 -3.79 -4.74 -10.19
C LEU A 87 -3.27 -3.51 -9.44
N GLN A 88 -2.36 -3.72 -8.49
CA GLN A 88 -1.91 -2.66 -7.59
C GLN A 88 -0.80 -1.81 -8.22
N LEU A 89 0.18 -2.44 -8.84
CA LEU A 89 1.31 -1.75 -9.47
C LEU A 89 0.87 -0.77 -10.58
N PRO A 90 -0.05 -1.10 -11.50
CA PRO A 90 -0.58 -0.11 -12.46
C PRO A 90 -1.38 1.01 -11.79
N PHE A 91 -1.96 0.77 -10.62
CA PHE A 91 -2.71 1.76 -9.86
C PHE A 91 -1.79 2.73 -9.07
N PHE A 92 -0.62 2.30 -8.62
CA PHE A 92 0.25 3.14 -7.79
C PHE A 92 0.63 4.49 -8.42
N PRO A 93 1.06 4.58 -9.71
CA PRO A 93 1.36 5.87 -10.32
C PRO A 93 0.14 6.78 -10.43
N VAL A 94 -1.03 6.20 -10.71
CA VAL A 94 -2.32 6.89 -10.81
C VAL A 94 -2.69 7.49 -9.44
N ALA A 95 -2.55 6.71 -8.38
CA ALA A 95 -2.79 7.15 -7.01
C ALA A 95 -1.78 8.20 -6.55
N ALA A 96 -0.48 7.98 -6.78
CA ALA A 96 0.59 8.92 -6.47
C ALA A 96 0.33 10.28 -7.13
N TYR A 97 0.00 10.30 -8.42
CA TYR A 97 -0.38 11.52 -9.14
C TYR A 97 -1.62 12.19 -8.54
N ALA A 98 -2.69 11.43 -8.29
CA ALA A 98 -3.94 11.96 -7.79
C ALA A 98 -3.78 12.64 -6.42
N PHE A 99 -3.02 12.02 -5.52
CA PHE A 99 -2.74 12.57 -4.18
C PHE A 99 -1.71 13.70 -4.21
N PHE A 100 -0.71 13.64 -5.09
CA PHE A 100 0.26 14.72 -5.27
C PHE A 100 -0.43 15.98 -5.80
N LYS A 101 -1.17 15.87 -6.92
CA LYS A 101 -1.96 16.98 -7.50
C LYS A 101 -3.01 17.49 -6.51
N GLY A 102 -3.71 16.56 -5.86
CA GLY A 102 -4.84 16.86 -4.99
C GLY A 102 -6.13 17.14 -5.72
N ARG A 103 -7.21 17.22 -4.94
CA ARG A 103 -8.57 17.55 -5.42
C ARG A 103 -9.11 16.58 -6.49
N CYS A 104 -8.44 15.44 -6.66
CA CYS A 104 -8.84 14.39 -7.59
C CYS A 104 -9.92 13.53 -6.94
N ARG A 105 -11.16 14.04 -6.88
CA ARG A 105 -12.28 13.33 -6.23
C ARG A 105 -12.58 11.95 -6.82
N TRP A 106 -12.29 11.77 -8.10
CA TRP A 106 -12.44 10.50 -8.80
C TRP A 106 -11.56 9.38 -8.21
N ILE A 107 -10.49 9.70 -7.47
CA ILE A 107 -9.61 8.68 -6.85
C ILE A 107 -10.31 7.91 -5.74
N ARG A 108 -11.43 8.42 -5.21
CA ARG A 108 -12.13 7.84 -4.05
C ARG A 108 -12.47 6.37 -4.25
N THR A 109 -13.21 6.04 -5.30
CA THR A 109 -13.68 4.66 -5.52
C THR A 109 -12.51 3.71 -5.78
N PRO A 110 -11.54 4.01 -6.68
CA PRO A 110 -10.35 3.20 -6.84
C PRO A 110 -9.53 3.02 -5.53
N ALA A 111 -9.37 4.09 -4.75
CA ALA A 111 -8.65 4.03 -3.48
C ALA A 111 -9.36 3.16 -2.43
N ILE A 112 -10.69 3.19 -2.36
CA ILE A 112 -11.46 2.28 -1.50
C ILE A 112 -11.20 0.83 -1.91
N ILE A 113 -11.37 0.50 -3.20
CA ILE A 113 -11.15 -0.86 -3.72
C ILE A 113 -9.73 -1.34 -3.39
N TYR A 114 -8.73 -0.51 -3.70
CA TYR A 114 -7.34 -0.79 -3.40
C TYR A 114 -7.11 -1.05 -1.90
N SER A 115 -7.53 -0.12 -1.05
CA SER A 115 -7.27 -0.18 0.38
C SER A 115 -7.97 -1.35 1.07
N THR A 116 -9.19 -1.70 0.65
CA THR A 116 -9.89 -2.89 1.13
C THR A 116 -9.16 -4.16 0.71
N HIS A 117 -8.74 -4.27 -0.56
CA HIS A 117 -7.98 -5.42 -1.04
C HIS A 117 -6.65 -5.60 -0.28
N VAL A 118 -5.88 -4.53 -0.10
CA VAL A 118 -4.64 -4.57 0.70
C VAL A 118 -4.93 -5.02 2.12
N ALA A 119 -5.95 -4.45 2.78
CA ALA A 119 -6.28 -4.83 4.15
C ALA A 119 -6.62 -6.33 4.27
N THR A 120 -7.37 -6.89 3.31
CA THR A 120 -7.72 -8.31 3.29
C THR A 120 -6.49 -9.21 3.08
N THR A 121 -5.63 -8.88 2.12
CA THR A 121 -4.42 -9.67 1.83
C THR A 121 -3.41 -9.60 2.98
N LEU A 122 -3.17 -8.41 3.53
CA LEU A 122 -2.29 -8.22 4.68
C LEU A 122 -2.84 -8.91 5.92
N PHE A 123 -4.15 -8.89 6.16
CA PHE A 123 -4.73 -9.66 7.26
C PHE A 123 -4.38 -11.16 7.17
N ALA A 124 -4.48 -11.75 5.99
CA ALA A 124 -4.08 -13.14 5.76
C ALA A 124 -2.58 -13.37 6.00
N ILE A 125 -1.72 -12.45 5.53
CA ILE A 125 -0.26 -12.50 5.74
C ILE A 125 0.09 -12.40 7.23
N LEU A 126 -0.47 -11.43 7.96
CA LEU A 126 -0.21 -11.25 9.39
C LEU A 126 -0.70 -12.46 10.20
N ALA A 127 -1.87 -13.02 9.85
CA ALA A 127 -2.36 -14.25 10.46
C ALA A 127 -1.42 -15.43 10.20
N HIS A 128 -0.89 -15.56 8.97
CA HIS A 128 0.11 -16.58 8.66
C HIS A 128 1.39 -16.38 9.50
N ILE A 129 1.92 -15.16 9.59
CA ILE A 129 3.10 -14.84 10.42
C ILE A 129 2.87 -15.16 11.90
N LEU A 130 1.66 -14.98 12.42
CA LEU A 130 1.36 -15.22 13.83
C LEU A 130 1.12 -16.68 14.18
N PHE A 131 0.42 -17.42 13.31
CA PHE A 131 -0.14 -18.73 13.65
C PHE A 131 0.47 -19.89 12.87
N HIS A 132 1.19 -19.64 11.78
CA HIS A 132 1.84 -20.71 11.04
C HIS A 132 3.05 -21.26 11.79
N ASP A 133 3.25 -22.57 11.69
CA ASP A 133 4.44 -23.25 12.19
C ASP A 133 5.54 -23.20 11.14
N PHE A 134 6.62 -22.48 11.46
CA PHE A 134 7.78 -22.31 10.59
C PHE A 134 8.92 -23.29 10.88
N SER A 135 8.76 -24.23 11.84
CA SER A 135 9.83 -25.18 12.20
C SER A 135 10.25 -26.09 11.04
N GLY A 136 9.35 -26.36 10.10
CA GLY A 136 9.60 -27.18 8.92
C GLY A 136 9.98 -26.42 7.65
N SER A 137 10.17 -25.10 7.70
CA SER A 137 10.47 -24.33 6.48
C SER A 137 11.92 -24.53 6.01
N GLN A 138 12.13 -24.59 4.70
CA GLN A 138 13.48 -24.71 4.12
C GLN A 138 14.36 -23.48 4.42
N HIS A 139 13.73 -22.32 4.62
CA HIS A 139 14.38 -21.07 4.98
C HIS A 139 14.03 -20.69 6.42
N LEU A 140 14.92 -19.95 7.08
CA LEU A 140 14.74 -19.56 8.48
C LEU A 140 13.52 -18.65 8.66
N GLY A 141 12.48 -19.17 9.33
CA GLY A 141 11.27 -18.44 9.69
C GLY A 141 11.31 -17.79 11.07
N PRO A 142 10.26 -17.02 11.42
CA PRO A 142 10.14 -16.39 12.74
C PRO A 142 9.57 -17.42 13.73
N GLU A 143 10.43 -18.12 14.44
CA GLU A 143 10.03 -19.16 15.39
C GLU A 143 9.59 -18.58 16.74
N THR A 144 10.29 -17.54 17.20
CA THR A 144 9.99 -16.89 18.49
C THR A 144 8.94 -15.80 18.35
N GLN A 145 8.20 -15.52 19.44
CA GLN A 145 7.23 -14.42 19.48
C GLN A 145 7.87 -13.07 19.15
N HIS A 146 9.10 -12.83 19.63
CA HIS A 146 9.84 -11.62 19.32
C HIS A 146 10.11 -11.49 17.81
N GLN A 147 10.61 -12.54 17.15
CA GLN A 147 10.84 -12.53 15.70
C GLN A 147 9.54 -12.30 14.92
N ARG A 148 8.43 -12.91 15.36
CA ARG A 148 7.11 -12.68 14.74
C ARG A 148 6.69 -11.22 14.87
N LEU A 149 6.85 -10.60 16.04
CA LEU A 149 6.54 -9.19 16.25
C LEU A 149 7.43 -8.26 15.41
N VAL A 150 8.72 -8.58 15.28
CA VAL A 150 9.63 -7.84 14.40
C VAL A 150 9.15 -7.94 12.95
N LEU A 151 8.84 -9.13 12.45
CA LEU A 151 8.34 -9.29 11.08
C LEU A 151 6.98 -8.59 10.88
N LEU A 152 6.06 -8.70 11.83
CA LEU A 152 4.79 -7.96 11.79
C LEU A 152 5.01 -6.45 11.69
N SER A 153 6.02 -5.90 12.37
CA SER A 153 6.33 -4.47 12.31
C SER A 153 6.78 -4.01 10.92
N VAL A 154 7.40 -4.90 10.13
CA VAL A 154 7.75 -4.64 8.73
C VAL A 154 6.50 -4.55 7.85
N TYR A 155 5.53 -5.43 8.06
CA TYR A 155 4.28 -5.43 7.29
C TYR A 155 3.26 -4.38 7.77
N ALA A 156 3.35 -3.93 9.03
CA ALA A 156 2.37 -3.04 9.64
C ALA A 156 2.14 -1.72 8.89
N PRO A 157 3.16 -0.99 8.38
CA PRO A 157 2.94 0.22 7.59
C PRO A 157 2.06 0.00 6.36
N TYR A 158 2.21 -1.15 5.69
CA TYR A 158 1.45 -1.53 4.51
C TYR A 158 0.00 -1.92 4.82
N LEU A 159 -0.34 -2.15 6.09
CA LEU A 159 -1.73 -2.28 6.54
C LEU A 159 -2.29 -0.94 7.04
N LEU A 160 -1.53 -0.26 7.90
CA LEU A 160 -1.99 0.96 8.59
C LEU A 160 -2.23 2.13 7.62
N ILE A 161 -1.35 2.34 6.64
CA ILE A 161 -1.49 3.44 5.68
C ILE A 161 -2.71 3.20 4.77
N PRO A 162 -2.91 2.01 4.18
CA PRO A 162 -4.14 1.71 3.43
C PRO A 162 -5.42 1.77 4.27
N LEU A 163 -5.41 1.35 5.53
CA LEU A 163 -6.56 1.54 6.42
C LEU A 163 -6.85 3.03 6.66
N LEU A 164 -5.81 3.85 6.90
CA LEU A 164 -5.98 5.30 7.01
C LEU A 164 -6.51 5.92 5.71
N LEU A 165 -6.05 5.43 4.56
CA LEU A 165 -6.55 5.81 3.24
C LEU A 165 -8.04 5.46 3.11
N LEU A 166 -8.43 4.23 3.43
CA LEU A 166 -9.82 3.74 3.41
C LEU A 166 -10.72 4.66 4.27
N LEU A 167 -10.34 4.86 5.53
CA LEU A 167 -11.08 5.73 6.45
C LEU A 167 -11.15 7.16 5.93
N THR A 168 -10.08 7.66 5.31
CA THR A 168 -10.10 9.01 4.70
C THR A 168 -11.06 9.08 3.51
N MET A 169 -11.10 8.07 2.64
CA MET A 169 -12.01 8.03 1.50
C MET A 169 -13.48 7.87 1.90
N LEU A 170 -13.75 7.18 3.02
CA LEU A 170 -15.10 6.95 3.54
C LEU A 170 -15.63 8.12 4.38
N LEU A 171 -14.78 8.72 5.22
CA LEU A 171 -15.22 9.67 6.24
C LEU A 171 -14.98 11.13 5.86
N HIS A 172 -14.01 11.43 4.97
CA HIS A 172 -13.63 12.81 4.73
C HIS A 172 -14.61 13.53 3.79
N PRO A 173 -15.23 14.66 4.20
CA PRO A 173 -16.27 15.34 3.42
C PRO A 173 -15.83 15.78 2.02
N HIS A 174 -14.53 16.05 1.84
CA HIS A 174 -13.96 16.42 0.54
C HIS A 174 -14.26 15.39 -0.55
N TYR A 175 -14.23 14.10 -0.21
CA TYR A 175 -14.41 13.00 -1.15
C TYR A 175 -15.88 12.55 -1.26
N ASN A 176 -16.72 12.85 -0.26
CA ASN A 176 -18.13 12.42 -0.22
C ASN A 176 -19.13 13.35 -0.93
N GLN A 177 -18.71 14.50 -1.47
CA GLN A 177 -19.64 15.38 -2.17
C GLN A 177 -19.85 14.93 -3.63
N PRO A 178 -21.11 14.78 -4.08
CA PRO A 178 -21.40 14.43 -5.46
C PRO A 178 -20.87 15.51 -6.39
N GLU A 179 -20.21 15.10 -7.48
CA GLU A 179 -19.98 16.00 -8.61
C GLU A 179 -21.33 16.54 -9.04
N LYS A 180 -21.50 17.86 -8.98
CA LYS A 180 -22.64 18.52 -9.63
C LYS A 180 -22.51 18.23 -11.12
N ARG A 181 -23.18 17.18 -11.58
CA ARG A 181 -23.33 16.84 -13.00
C ARG A 181 -23.79 18.13 -13.69
N LYS A 182 -22.91 18.77 -14.47
CA LYS A 182 -23.35 19.80 -15.40
C LYS A 182 -24.26 19.09 -16.39
N ARG A 183 -25.58 19.22 -16.20
CA ARG A 183 -26.54 18.86 -17.25
C ARG A 183 -26.13 19.67 -18.48
N LYS A 184 -25.72 18.97 -19.54
CA LYS A 184 -25.70 19.51 -20.89
C LYS A 184 -27.13 19.58 -21.39
#